data_AF-A0A942KMW6-F1
#
_entry.id   AF-A0A942KMW6-F1
#
_cell.length_a   1.000
_cell.length_b   1.000
_cell.length_c   1.000
_cell.angle_alpha   90.00
_cell.angle_beta   90.00
_cell.angle_gamma   90.00
#
_symmetry.space_group_name_H-M   'P 1'
#
loop_
_entity.id
_entity.type
_entity.pdbx_description
1 polymer ?
#
loop_
_entity_poly.entity_id
_entity_poly.type
_entity_poly.pdbx_seq_one_letter_code
_entity_poly.pdbx_strand_id
1 'polypeptide(L)'
;MRSVRTWILISFLAVGLFVAQVALASIPNVELVSLLFILISLFLPLTATLLVSFIFTILQMMIWGMGDWVLGYFWIWPVWVFIIYAFKPLNKSHVERWAVLSGLWGFLFGALFALHHGVLYGFNTMIAYYIQGISFDIIHAVSNYIITSLAFTPLSVVVCKLASKYQGEKYESHDKNR
;
A
#
# COMPACT_ATOMS: atom_id res chain seq x y z
N MET A 1 24.75 -7.33 -13.75
CA MET A 1 24.24 -8.23 -12.69
C MET A 1 23.36 -7.54 -11.62
N ARG A 2 23.57 -6.25 -11.27
CA ARG A 2 22.71 -5.54 -10.28
C ARG A 2 21.26 -5.29 -10.75
N SER A 3 21.03 -5.03 -12.05
CA SER A 3 19.69 -4.76 -12.60
C SER A 3 18.72 -5.95 -12.48
N VAL A 4 19.15 -7.17 -12.84
CA VAL A 4 18.29 -8.38 -12.78
C VAL A 4 17.80 -8.66 -11.36
N ARG A 5 18.67 -8.50 -10.36
CA ARG A 5 18.34 -8.66 -8.94
C ARG A 5 17.24 -7.70 -8.48
N THR A 6 17.32 -6.44 -8.89
CA THR A 6 16.29 -5.43 -8.60
C THR A 6 14.94 -5.78 -9.23
N TRP A 7 14.93 -6.21 -10.49
CA TRP A 7 13.69 -6.64 -11.16
C TRP A 7 13.05 -7.84 -10.47
N ILE A 8 13.84 -8.84 -10.07
CA ILE A 8 13.34 -9.99 -9.31
C ILE A 8 12.70 -9.54 -8.00
N LEU A 9 13.35 -8.62 -7.27
CA LEU A 9 12.83 -8.10 -6.00
C LEU A 9 11.51 -7.35 -6.19
N ILE A 10 11.45 -6.45 -7.19
CA ILE A 10 10.23 -5.70 -7.52
C ILE A 10 9.09 -6.67 -7.86
N SER A 11 9.33 -7.66 -8.71
CA SER A 11 8.32 -8.65 -9.08
C SER A 11 7.85 -9.47 -7.89
N PHE A 12 8.77 -9.91 -7.03
CA PHE A 12 8.41 -10.70 -5.84
C PHE A 12 7.57 -9.90 -4.84
N LEU A 13 7.90 -8.63 -4.63
CA LEU A 13 7.13 -7.74 -3.75
C LEU A 13 5.74 -7.44 -4.32
N ALA A 14 5.63 -7.19 -5.64
CA ALA A 14 4.35 -6.97 -6.29
C ALA A 14 3.44 -8.21 -6.22
N VAL A 15 4.01 -9.40 -6.44
CA VAL A 15 3.28 -10.68 -6.26
C VAL A 15 2.89 -10.88 -4.80
N GLY A 16 3.77 -10.58 -3.85
CA GLY A 16 3.46 -10.68 -2.42
C GLY A 16 2.31 -9.77 -1.99
N LEU A 17 2.31 -8.52 -2.46
CA LEU A 17 1.19 -7.57 -2.31
C LEU A 17 -0.11 -8.14 -2.89
N PHE A 18 -0.04 -8.66 -4.12
CA PHE A 18 -1.19 -9.25 -4.81
C PHE A 18 -1.76 -10.45 -4.05
N VAL A 19 -0.92 -11.39 -3.62
CA VAL A 19 -1.34 -12.56 -2.84
C VAL A 19 -1.95 -12.15 -1.49
N ALA A 20 -1.35 -11.17 -0.81
CA ALA A 20 -1.90 -10.66 0.45
C ALA A 20 -3.28 -10.02 0.27
N GLN A 21 -3.49 -9.31 -0.86
CA GLN A 21 -4.80 -8.77 -1.21
C GLN A 21 -5.81 -9.89 -1.47
N VAL A 22 -5.46 -10.87 -2.30
CA VAL A 22 -6.37 -11.99 -2.64
C VAL A 22 -6.70 -12.82 -1.39
N ALA A 23 -5.75 -13.02 -0.49
CA ALA A 23 -5.95 -13.76 0.75
C ALA A 23 -7.00 -13.10 1.68
N LEU A 24 -7.17 -11.78 1.58
CA LEU A 24 -8.16 -11.01 2.36
C LEU A 24 -9.39 -10.61 1.52
N ALA A 25 -9.50 -11.05 0.26
CA ALA A 25 -10.58 -10.64 -0.62
C ALA A 25 -11.98 -11.07 -0.15
N SER A 26 -12.08 -12.04 0.75
CA SER A 26 -13.34 -12.46 1.38
C SER A 26 -13.85 -11.49 2.45
N ILE A 27 -13.00 -10.60 2.96
CA ILE A 27 -13.35 -9.61 3.98
C ILE A 27 -13.50 -8.25 3.29
N PRO A 28 -14.71 -7.67 3.23
CA PRO A 28 -14.93 -6.41 2.55
C PRO A 28 -14.06 -5.29 3.13
N ASN A 29 -13.37 -4.56 2.25
CA ASN A 29 -12.60 -3.35 2.57
C ASN A 29 -11.50 -3.51 3.63
N VAL A 30 -11.12 -4.74 3.97
CA VAL A 30 -9.98 -5.03 4.84
C VAL A 30 -8.84 -5.54 3.99
N GLU A 31 -7.71 -4.86 4.02
CA GLU A 31 -6.55 -5.22 3.22
C GLU A 31 -5.22 -5.03 3.95
N LEU A 32 -4.18 -5.71 3.45
CA LEU A 32 -2.79 -5.52 3.89
C LEU A 32 -1.99 -4.63 2.94
N VAL A 33 -2.56 -4.27 1.79
CA VAL A 33 -1.85 -3.62 0.67
C VAL A 33 -1.29 -2.26 1.10
N SER A 34 -2.11 -1.44 1.76
CA SER A 34 -1.69 -0.14 2.31
C SER A 34 -0.48 -0.24 3.24
N LEU A 35 -0.48 -1.19 4.19
CA LEU A 35 0.64 -1.43 5.11
C LEU A 35 1.88 -1.95 4.37
N LEU A 36 1.70 -2.89 3.44
CA LEU A 36 2.79 -3.46 2.67
C LEU A 36 3.48 -2.39 1.79
N PHE A 37 2.73 -1.45 1.22
CA PHE A 37 3.31 -0.30 0.53
C PHE A 37 4.12 0.60 1.46
N ILE A 38 3.66 0.84 2.68
CA ILE A 38 4.46 1.57 3.69
C ILE A 38 5.80 0.85 3.87
N LEU A 39 5.77 -0.44 4.19
CA LEU A 39 6.98 -1.22 4.44
C LEU A 39 7.92 -1.21 3.23
N ILE A 40 7.41 -1.49 2.03
CA ILE A 40 8.21 -1.49 0.80
C ILE A 40 8.86 -0.12 0.55
N SER A 41 8.11 0.96 0.77
CA SER A 41 8.61 2.33 0.61
C SER A 41 9.71 2.69 1.61
N LEU A 42 9.83 1.98 2.74
CA LEU A 42 10.93 2.18 3.68
C LEU A 42 12.25 1.65 3.12
N PHE A 43 12.23 0.55 2.36
CA PHE A 43 13.42 -0.15 1.88
C PHE A 43 13.82 0.16 0.44
N LEU A 44 12.85 0.46 -0.42
CA LEU A 44 13.10 0.75 -1.84
C LEU A 44 13.18 2.26 -2.11
N PRO A 45 13.76 2.67 -3.26
CA PRO A 45 13.60 4.03 -3.77
C PRO A 45 12.21 4.21 -4.40
N LEU A 46 11.80 5.48 -4.54
CA LEU A 46 10.48 5.89 -5.05
C LEU A 46 10.16 5.23 -6.39
N THR A 47 11.09 5.27 -7.33
CA THR A 47 10.93 4.70 -8.67
C THR A 47 10.62 3.20 -8.65
N ALA A 48 11.31 2.44 -7.81
CA ALA A 48 11.07 0.99 -7.67
C ALA A 48 9.72 0.71 -6.99
N THR A 49 9.32 1.53 -6.02
CA THR A 49 8.02 1.38 -5.34
C THR A 49 6.86 1.69 -6.29
N LEU A 50 7.00 2.71 -7.15
CA LEU A 50 6.02 3.01 -8.19
C LEU A 50 5.89 1.84 -9.19
N LEU A 51 7.00 1.25 -9.61
CA LEU A 51 6.97 0.04 -10.46
C LEU A 51 6.23 -1.12 -9.78
N VAL A 52 6.45 -1.33 -8.48
CA VAL A 52 5.69 -2.33 -7.70
C VAL A 52 4.19 -2.03 -7.76
N SER A 53 3.77 -0.77 -7.62
CA SER A 53 2.35 -0.40 -7.71
C SER A 53 1.74 -0.67 -9.08
N PHE A 54 2.46 -0.40 -10.17
CA PHE A 54 1.99 -0.68 -11.52
C PHE A 54 1.87 -2.18 -11.80
N ILE A 55 2.87 -2.97 -11.39
CA ILE A 55 2.83 -4.43 -11.57
C ILE A 55 1.69 -5.02 -10.73
N PHE A 56 1.49 -4.54 -9.50
CA PHE A 56 0.36 -4.94 -8.66
C PHE A 56 -0.98 -4.67 -9.36
N THR A 57 -1.19 -3.48 -9.91
CA THR A 57 -2.42 -3.14 -10.65
C THR A 57 -2.63 -4.04 -11.87
N ILE A 58 -1.57 -4.35 -12.62
CA ILE A 58 -1.64 -5.26 -13.77
C ILE A 58 -2.05 -6.67 -13.31
N LEU A 59 -1.46 -7.19 -12.23
CA LEU A 59 -1.82 -8.50 -11.68
C LEU A 59 -3.29 -8.53 -11.22
N GLN A 60 -3.76 -7.47 -10.57
CA GLN A 60 -5.17 -7.34 -10.19
C GLN A 60 -6.08 -7.42 -11.42
N MET A 61 -5.77 -6.64 -12.47
CA MET A 61 -6.54 -6.65 -13.72
C MET A 61 -6.56 -8.03 -14.38
N MET A 62 -5.45 -8.75 -14.37
CA MET A 62 -5.38 -10.09 -14.98
C MET A 62 -6.27 -11.13 -14.29
N ILE A 63 -6.47 -11.00 -12.97
CA ILE A 63 -7.19 -12.00 -12.16
C ILE A 63 -8.66 -11.63 -11.98
N TRP A 64 -8.97 -10.34 -11.76
CA TRP A 64 -10.34 -9.86 -11.53
C TRP A 64 -11.00 -9.31 -12.79
N GLY A 65 -10.29 -9.27 -13.91
CA GLY A 65 -10.76 -8.73 -15.18
C GLY A 65 -10.55 -7.22 -15.29
N MET A 66 -10.77 -6.70 -16.50
CA MET A 66 -10.66 -5.28 -16.78
C MET A 66 -11.94 -4.55 -16.37
N GLY A 67 -11.79 -3.46 -15.61
CA GLY A 67 -12.87 -2.56 -15.20
C GLY A 67 -12.37 -1.12 -15.05
N ASP A 68 -13.29 -0.20 -14.81
CA ASP A 68 -13.00 1.21 -14.53
C ASP A 68 -12.10 1.41 -13.31
N TRP A 69 -12.23 0.53 -12.31
CA TRP A 69 -11.37 0.50 -11.12
C TRP A 69 -9.88 0.29 -11.44
N VAL A 70 -9.56 -0.40 -12.54
CA VAL A 70 -8.17 -0.61 -12.97
C VAL A 70 -7.52 0.73 -13.30
N LEU A 71 -8.24 1.60 -14.00
CA LEU A 71 -7.78 2.96 -14.30
C LEU A 71 -7.58 3.76 -13.00
N GLY A 72 -8.48 3.59 -12.02
CA GLY A 72 -8.35 4.19 -10.70
C GLY A 72 -7.05 3.76 -9.99
N TYR A 73 -6.78 2.45 -9.94
CA TYR A 73 -5.58 1.90 -9.31
C TYR A 73 -4.28 2.39 -9.92
N PHE A 74 -4.25 2.68 -11.23
CA PHE A 74 -3.05 3.21 -11.89
C PHE A 74 -2.60 4.58 -11.40
N TRP A 75 -3.46 5.37 -10.75
CA TRP A 75 -3.07 6.67 -10.20
C TRP A 75 -3.25 6.76 -8.68
N ILE A 76 -4.24 6.08 -8.11
CA ILE A 76 -4.50 6.09 -6.66
C ILE A 76 -3.35 5.43 -5.88
N TRP A 77 -2.85 4.27 -6.32
CA TRP A 77 -1.71 3.63 -5.66
C TRP A 77 -0.42 4.46 -5.76
N PRO A 78 -0.06 5.05 -6.92
CA PRO A 78 1.02 6.03 -6.96
C PRO A 78 0.83 7.22 -6.02
N VAL A 79 -0.37 7.78 -5.90
CA VAL A 79 -0.66 8.85 -4.92
C VAL A 79 -0.35 8.37 -3.50
N TRP A 80 -0.73 7.14 -3.15
CA TRP A 80 -0.37 6.57 -1.85
C TRP A 80 1.14 6.53 -1.63
N VAL A 81 1.88 6.03 -2.64
CA VAL A 81 3.34 5.96 -2.61
C VAL A 81 3.93 7.35 -2.40
N PHE A 82 3.47 8.37 -3.12
CA PHE A 82 3.95 9.74 -2.92
C PHE A 82 3.68 10.26 -1.49
N ILE A 83 2.50 10.00 -0.94
CA ILE A 83 2.15 10.37 0.44
C ILE A 83 3.11 9.69 1.42
N ILE A 84 3.35 8.38 1.27
CA ILE A 84 4.28 7.65 2.15
C ILE A 84 5.67 8.28 2.12
N TYR A 85 6.20 8.61 0.93
CA TYR A 85 7.54 9.21 0.81
C TYR A 85 7.61 10.63 1.40
N ALA A 86 6.54 11.42 1.27
CA ALA A 86 6.46 12.74 1.88
C ALA A 86 6.49 12.66 3.43
N PHE A 87 5.85 11.66 4.00
CA PHE A 87 5.77 11.46 5.46
C PHE A 87 6.90 10.59 6.04
N LYS A 88 7.67 9.88 5.20
CA LYS A 88 8.83 9.08 5.61
C LYS A 88 9.81 9.81 6.56
N PRO A 89 10.25 11.07 6.30
CA PRO A 89 11.17 11.77 7.21
C PRO A 89 10.52 12.16 8.55
N LEU A 90 9.20 12.35 8.58
CA LEU A 90 8.43 12.74 9.76
C LEU A 90 8.10 11.52 10.64
N ASN A 91 7.76 10.39 10.02
CA ASN A 91 7.27 9.22 10.72
C ASN A 91 8.41 8.32 11.22
N LYS A 92 9.54 8.24 10.50
CA LYS A 92 10.70 7.40 10.88
C LYS A 92 10.25 6.00 11.38
N SER A 93 10.62 5.62 12.60
CA SER A 93 10.28 4.35 13.26
C SER A 93 9.01 4.40 14.13
N HIS A 94 8.28 5.51 14.15
CA HIS A 94 7.08 5.70 14.97
C HIS A 94 5.88 4.99 14.36
N VAL A 95 5.55 3.81 14.90
CA VAL A 95 4.46 2.94 14.44
C VAL A 95 3.11 3.65 14.50
N GLU A 96 2.87 4.40 15.57
CA GLU A 96 1.66 5.16 15.80
C GLU A 96 1.38 6.17 14.69
N ARG A 97 2.42 6.82 14.15
CA ARG A 97 2.28 7.79 13.06
C ARG A 97 1.96 7.10 11.73
N TRP A 98 2.57 5.95 11.48
CA TRP A 98 2.25 5.12 10.32
C TRP A 98 0.83 4.58 10.38
N ALA A 99 0.35 4.16 11.55
CA ALA A 99 -1.02 3.68 11.75
C ALA A 99 -2.05 4.78 11.51
N VAL A 100 -1.82 5.98 12.06
CA VAL A 100 -2.69 7.15 11.79
C VAL A 100 -2.70 7.48 10.30
N LEU A 101 -1.53 7.54 9.66
CA LEU A 101 -1.44 7.83 8.23
C LEU A 101 -2.17 6.77 7.38
N SER A 102 -2.04 5.49 7.71
CA SER A 102 -2.74 4.41 6.99
C SER A 102 -4.25 4.44 7.22
N GLY A 103 -4.71 4.85 8.40
CA GLY A 103 -6.13 5.05 8.67
C GLY A 103 -6.71 6.22 7.88
N LEU A 104 -6.00 7.36 7.84
CA LEU A 104 -6.37 8.51 7.00
C LEU A 104 -6.39 8.15 5.51
N TRP A 105 -5.47 7.30 5.07
CA TRP A 105 -5.47 6.78 3.71
C TRP A 105 -6.75 5.99 3.40
N GLY A 106 -7.29 5.22 4.35
CA GLY A 106 -8.55 4.50 4.14
C GLY A 106 -9.74 5.40 3.81
N PHE A 107 -9.83 6.57 4.46
CA PHE A 107 -10.84 7.58 4.10
C PHE A 107 -10.54 8.24 2.76
N LEU A 108 -9.27 8.59 2.51
CA LEU A 108 -8.86 9.26 1.28
C LEU A 108 -9.07 8.35 0.06
N PHE A 109 -8.86 7.04 0.19
CA PHE A 109 -8.99 6.07 -0.89
C PHE A 109 -10.39 6.10 -1.51
N GLY A 110 -11.44 6.03 -0.68
CA GLY A 110 -12.83 6.12 -1.14
C GLY A 110 -13.14 7.47 -1.78
N ALA A 111 -12.65 8.57 -1.20
CA ALA A 111 -12.81 9.91 -1.77
C ALA A 111 -12.12 10.05 -3.15
N LEU A 112 -10.93 9.48 -3.32
CA LEU A 112 -10.22 9.46 -4.61
C LEU A 112 -10.95 8.60 -5.64
N PHE A 113 -11.56 7.49 -5.21
CA PHE A 113 -12.42 6.69 -6.08
C PHE A 113 -13.71 7.40 -6.45
N ALA A 114 -14.34 8.12 -5.53
CA ALA A 114 -15.48 8.96 -5.87
C ALA A 114 -15.09 9.99 -6.94
N LEU A 115 -13.94 10.66 -6.77
CA LEU A 115 -13.40 11.60 -7.75
C LEU A 115 -13.14 10.91 -9.10
N HIS A 116 -12.54 9.72 -9.10
CA HIS A 116 -12.33 8.90 -10.31
C HIS A 116 -13.63 8.68 -11.09
N HIS A 117 -14.68 8.22 -10.40
CA HIS A 117 -16.01 8.04 -11.01
C HIS A 117 -16.63 9.36 -11.44
N GLY A 118 -16.36 10.45 -10.73
CA GLY A 118 -16.77 11.81 -11.12
C GLY A 118 -16.17 12.25 -12.44
N VAL A 119 -14.89 11.97 -12.66
CA VAL A 119 -14.20 12.28 -13.92
C VAL A 119 -14.74 11.44 -15.06
N LEU A 120 -15.02 10.16 -14.83
CA LEU A 120 -15.50 9.24 -15.87
C LEU A 120 -16.99 9.41 -16.21
N TYR A 121 -17.82 9.68 -15.20
CA TYR A 121 -19.28 9.54 -15.29
C TYR A 121 -20.04 10.78 -14.79
N GLY A 122 -19.34 11.86 -14.44
CA GLY A 122 -19.94 13.13 -14.05
C GLY A 122 -20.17 13.31 -12.54
N PHE A 123 -20.43 14.58 -12.17
CA PHE A 123 -20.48 15.04 -10.77
C PHE A 123 -21.54 14.33 -9.91
N ASN A 124 -22.70 14.00 -10.47
CA ASN A 124 -23.76 13.30 -9.73
C ASN A 124 -23.31 11.89 -9.33
N THR A 125 -22.57 11.19 -10.19
CA THR A 125 -22.02 9.86 -9.91
C THR A 125 -20.95 9.92 -8.83
N MET A 126 -20.12 10.98 -8.82
CA MET A 126 -19.15 11.22 -7.74
C MET A 126 -19.84 11.29 -6.38
N ILE A 127 -20.89 12.12 -6.26
CA ILE A 127 -21.61 12.30 -5.00
C ILE A 127 -22.30 10.99 -4.58
N ALA A 128 -22.96 10.31 -5.52
CA ALA A 128 -23.64 9.05 -5.24
C ALA A 128 -22.64 7.99 -4.74
N TYR A 129 -21.51 7.83 -5.42
CA TYR A 129 -20.45 6.89 -5.03
C TYR A 129 -19.90 7.24 -3.65
N TYR A 130 -19.60 8.53 -3.40
CA TYR A 130 -19.06 8.97 -2.12
C TYR A 130 -20.00 8.66 -0.96
N ILE A 131 -21.29 9.00 -1.09
CA ILE A 131 -22.29 8.77 -0.04
C ILE A 131 -22.48 7.27 0.22
N GLN A 132 -22.55 6.45 -0.84
CA GLN A 132 -22.69 5.01 -0.73
C GLN A 132 -21.44 4.34 -0.14
N GLY A 133 -20.27 4.92 -0.36
CA GLY A 133 -18.97 4.41 0.08
C GLY A 133 -18.65 4.64 1.56
N ILE A 134 -19.33 5.56 2.26
CA ILE A 134 -18.93 6.00 3.62
C ILE A 134 -18.76 4.83 4.59
N SER A 135 -19.66 3.84 4.60
CA SER A 135 -19.53 2.69 5.50
C SER A 135 -18.30 1.85 5.19
N PHE A 136 -18.00 1.68 3.91
CA PHE A 136 -16.83 0.95 3.42
C PHE A 136 -15.53 1.71 3.70
N ASP A 137 -15.55 3.04 3.60
CA ASP A 137 -14.41 3.91 3.92
C ASP A 137 -14.09 3.91 5.42
N ILE A 138 -15.12 3.89 6.28
CA ILE A 138 -14.94 3.75 7.73
C ILE A 138 -14.30 2.39 8.05
N ILE A 139 -14.82 1.30 7.47
CA ILE A 139 -14.24 -0.04 7.65
C ILE A 139 -12.78 -0.03 7.23
N HIS A 140 -12.48 0.48 6.03
CA HIS A 140 -11.13 0.53 5.48
C HIS A 140 -10.19 1.35 6.38
N ALA A 141 -10.62 2.54 6.82
CA ALA A 141 -9.82 3.40 7.68
C ALA A 141 -9.51 2.74 9.03
N VAL A 142 -10.53 2.18 9.70
CA VAL A 142 -10.37 1.51 11.00
C VAL A 142 -9.52 0.25 10.86
N SER A 143 -9.76 -0.57 9.84
CA SER A 143 -8.96 -1.78 9.61
C SER A 143 -7.51 -1.44 9.31
N ASN A 144 -7.24 -0.42 8.48
CA ASN A 144 -5.88 0.01 8.17
C ASN A 144 -5.14 0.51 9.41
N TYR A 145 -5.80 1.28 10.26
CA TYR A 145 -5.22 1.72 11.53
C TYR A 145 -4.85 0.51 12.41
N ILE A 146 -5.81 -0.38 12.66
CA ILE A 146 -5.61 -1.56 13.53
C ILE A 146 -4.52 -2.49 12.98
N ILE A 147 -4.61 -2.84 11.69
CA ILE A 147 -3.66 -3.72 11.01
C ILE A 147 -2.26 -3.11 11.06
N THR A 148 -2.12 -1.81 10.79
CA THR A 148 -0.82 -1.15 10.83
C THR A 148 -0.26 -1.11 12.25
N SER A 149 -1.07 -0.76 13.25
CA SER A 149 -0.65 -0.75 14.66
C SER A 149 -0.15 -2.10 15.13
N LEU A 150 -0.79 -3.20 14.72
CA LEU A 150 -0.46 -4.55 15.18
C LEU A 150 0.65 -5.21 14.34
N ALA A 151 0.59 -5.07 13.02
CA ALA A 151 1.43 -5.85 12.10
C ALA A 151 2.69 -5.11 11.63
N PHE A 152 2.79 -3.78 11.77
CA PHE A 152 3.96 -3.04 11.30
C PHE A 152 5.27 -3.51 11.94
N THR A 153 5.32 -3.65 13.27
CA THR A 153 6.52 -4.10 13.99
C THR A 153 6.94 -5.52 13.61
N PRO A 154 6.08 -6.56 13.71
CA PRO A 154 6.50 -7.91 13.36
C PRO A 154 6.88 -8.03 11.87
N LEU A 155 6.18 -7.35 10.97
CA LEU A 155 6.52 -7.39 9.54
C LEU A 155 7.80 -6.62 9.22
N SER A 156 8.05 -5.46 9.84
CA SER A 156 9.29 -4.71 9.61
C SER A 156 10.52 -5.50 10.05
N VAL A 157 10.45 -6.25 11.15
CA VAL A 157 11.52 -7.17 11.57
C VAL A 157 11.76 -8.27 10.54
N VAL A 158 10.70 -8.88 10.00
CA VAL A 158 10.83 -9.91 8.96
C VAL A 158 11.46 -9.33 7.69
N VAL A 159 10.99 -8.17 7.23
CA VAL A 159 11.52 -7.52 6.03
C VAL A 159 12.98 -7.12 6.23
N CYS A 160 13.36 -6.56 7.39
CA CYS A 160 14.75 -6.26 7.71
C CYS A 160 15.65 -7.51 7.69
N LYS A 161 15.19 -8.62 8.29
CA LYS A 161 15.95 -9.90 8.29
C LYS A 161 16.13 -10.46 6.88
N LEU A 162 15.10 -10.36 6.04
CA LEU A 162 15.17 -10.78 4.64
C LEU A 162 16.11 -9.87 3.84
N ALA A 163 16.04 -8.55 4.06
CA ALA A 163 16.90 -7.58 3.41
C ALA A 163 18.37 -7.77 3.79
N SER A 164 18.69 -7.98 5.07
CA SER A 164 20.07 -8.20 5.53
C SER A 164 20.65 -9.48 4.93
N LYS A 165 19.86 -10.56 4.88
CA LYS A 165 20.26 -11.83 4.23
C LYS A 165 20.48 -11.65 2.72
N TYR A 166 19.69 -10.81 2.07
CA TYR A 166 19.81 -10.52 0.63
C TYR A 166 21.03 -9.64 0.30
N GLN A 167 21.36 -8.69 1.18
CA GLN A 167 22.51 -7.79 1.03
C GLN A 167 23.84 -8.40 1.50
N GLY A 168 23.79 -9.51 2.25
CA GLY A 168 24.98 -10.18 2.79
C GLY A 168 25.53 -9.52 4.06
N GLU A 169 24.79 -8.60 4.67
CA GLU A 169 25.18 -7.91 5.91
C GLU A 169 24.47 -8.52 7.14
N LYS A 170 25.17 -8.54 8.29
CA LYS A 170 24.61 -8.99 9.57
C LYS A 170 23.61 -7.94 10.07
N TYR A 171 22.42 -8.41 10.48
CA TYR A 171 21.37 -7.58 11.08
C TYR A 171 21.88 -6.88 12.35
N GLU A 172 21.99 -5.55 12.33
CA GLU A 172 22.07 -4.72 13.53
C GLU A 172 20.69 -4.12 13.79
N SER A 173 19.99 -4.62 14.82
CA SER A 173 18.75 -4.02 15.28
C SER A 173 19.02 -2.59 15.72
N HIS A 174 18.37 -1.60 15.11
CA HIS A 174 18.42 -0.18 15.49
C HIS A 174 17.79 0.14 16.86
N ASP A 175 17.67 -0.84 17.76
CA ASP A 175 17.22 -0.68 19.15
C ASP A 175 18.30 -0.05 20.06
N LYS A 176 19.39 0.48 19.48
CA LYS A 176 20.53 1.06 20.23
C LYS A 176 20.47 2.58 20.43
N ASN A 177 19.54 3.29 19.80
CA ASN A 177 19.37 4.73 19.99
C ASN A 177 17.91 5.05 20.36
N ARG A 178 17.43 4.42 21.44
CA ARG A 178 16.22 4.86 22.16
C ARG A 178 16.39 6.26 22.71
#